data_AF-A0A9X1DGF0-F1
#
_entry.id   AF-A0A9X1DGF0-F1
#
_cell.length_a   1.000
_cell.length_b   1.000
_cell.length_c   1.000
_cell.angle_alpha   90.00
_cell.angle_beta   90.00
_cell.angle_gamma   90.00
#
_symmetry.space_group_name_H-M   'P 1'
#
loop_
_entity.id
_entity.type
_entity.pdbx_description
1 polymer ?
#
loop_
_entity_poly.entity_id
_entity_poly.type
_entity_poly.pdbx_seq_one_letter_code
_entity_poly.pdbx_strand_id
1 'polypeptide(L)'
;MNEKYSKRSAILSIISAITMFIAYEFAPDKPEGMMVVFLKVLFFSSIITGVLSLVFSYISFKNKEEGFLKKIAPLIILLILLVFSFSIIGVVIGLM
;
A
#
# COMPACT_ATOMS: atom_id res chain seq x y z
N MET A 1 18.42 -7.53 19.28
CA MET A 1 17.54 -6.42 18.85
C MET A 1 18.06 -5.85 17.54
N ASN A 2 17.75 -6.48 16.40
CA ASN A 2 18.19 -6.01 15.08
C ASN A 2 17.03 -6.12 14.08
N GLU A 3 15.84 -5.62 14.45
CA GLU A 3 14.60 -5.64 13.64
C GLU A 3 14.47 -4.40 12.74
N LYS A 4 15.60 -3.85 12.28
CA LYS A 4 15.64 -2.55 11.63
C LYS A 4 14.85 -2.56 10.31
N TYR A 5 14.91 -3.67 9.57
CA TYR A 5 14.20 -3.80 8.30
C TYR A 5 12.73 -4.17 8.53
N SER A 6 12.42 -5.01 9.52
CA SER A 6 11.05 -5.34 9.93
C SER A 6 10.22 -4.12 10.29
N LYS A 7 10.76 -3.23 11.14
CA LYS A 7 10.05 -2.01 11.57
C LYS A 7 9.84 -1.03 10.42
N ARG A 8 10.88 -0.82 9.59
CA ARG A 8 10.79 0.08 8.42
C ARG A 8 9.78 -0.43 7.40
N SER A 9 9.79 -1.73 7.13
CA SER A 9 8.83 -2.39 6.25
C SER A 9 7.38 -2.18 6.74
N ALA A 10 7.12 -2.44 8.02
CA ALA A 10 5.79 -2.23 8.61
C ALA A 10 5.33 -0.77 8.49
N ILE A 11 6.19 0.19 8.86
CA ILE A 11 5.87 1.63 8.75
C ILE A 11 5.58 2.03 7.31
N LEU A 12 6.42 1.61 6.35
CA LEU A 12 6.23 1.88 4.93
C LEU A 12 4.91 1.30 4.40
N SER A 13 4.55 0.07 4.83
CA SER A 13 3.27 -0.53 4.43
C SER A 13 2.05 0.22 4.98
N ILE A 14 2.13 0.74 6.20
CA ILE A 14 1.07 1.57 6.80
C ILE A 14 0.96 2.90 6.05
N ILE A 15 2.09 3.56 5.75
CA ILE A 15 2.11 4.79 4.97
C ILE A 15 1.51 4.56 3.58
N SER A 16 1.90 3.47 2.90
CA SER A 16 1.33 3.08 1.60
C SER A 16 -0.20 2.94 1.68
N ALA A 17 -0.71 2.23 2.69
CA ALA A 17 -2.14 2.04 2.89
C ALA A 17 -2.87 3.38 3.14
N ILE A 18 -2.35 4.23 4.03
CA ILE A 18 -2.94 5.54 4.34
C ILE A 18 -2.94 6.44 3.11
N THR A 19 -1.81 6.53 2.40
CA THR A 19 -1.70 7.35 1.18
C THR A 19 -2.69 6.88 0.11
N MET A 20 -2.88 5.57 -0.04
CA MET A 20 -3.85 5.02 -1.00
C MET A 20 -5.29 5.32 -0.58
N PHE A 21 -5.59 5.20 0.70
CA PHE A 21 -6.92 5.53 1.23
C PHE A 21 -7.25 7.02 1.06
N ILE A 22 -6.30 7.90 1.36
CA ILE A 22 -6.45 9.34 1.14
C ILE A 22 -6.64 9.63 -0.35
N ALA A 23 -5.85 9.00 -1.23
CA ALA A 23 -6.02 9.19 -2.67
C ALA A 23 -7.42 8.79 -3.15
N TYR A 24 -8.00 7.73 -2.58
CA TYR A 24 -9.35 7.29 -2.91
C TYR A 24 -10.43 8.24 -2.36
N GLU A 25 -10.36 8.56 -1.06
CA GLU A 25 -11.36 9.41 -0.39
C GLU A 25 -11.42 10.82 -0.98
N PHE A 26 -10.27 11.36 -1.40
CA PHE A 26 -10.20 12.69 -2.01
C PHE A 26 -10.42 12.67 -3.53
N ALA A 27 -10.59 11.53 -4.19
CA ALA A 27 -10.80 11.50 -5.63
C ALA A 27 -12.22 11.93 -5.99
N PRO A 28 -12.44 13.07 -6.68
CA PRO A 28 -13.75 13.42 -7.22
C PRO A 28 -14.06 12.58 -8.46
N ASP A 29 -15.35 12.43 -8.81
CA ASP A 29 -15.81 11.65 -9.97
C ASP A 29 -15.16 12.09 -11.29
N LYS A 30 -14.85 13.38 -11.40
CA LYS A 30 -14.13 13.99 -12.53
C LYS A 30 -13.01 14.89 -12.00
N PRO A 31 -11.80 14.35 -11.80
CA PRO A 31 -10.68 15.16 -11.36
C PRO A 31 -10.21 16.03 -12.53
N GLU A 32 -10.09 17.33 -12.29
CA GLU A 32 -9.61 18.31 -13.26
C GLU A 32 -8.46 19.15 -12.70
N GLY A 33 -7.63 19.69 -13.60
CA GLY A 33 -6.53 20.60 -13.26
C GLY A 33 -5.50 20.02 -12.29
N MET A 34 -5.15 20.79 -11.26
CA MET A 34 -4.09 20.46 -10.29
C MET A 34 -4.41 19.20 -9.47
N MET A 35 -5.70 18.88 -9.30
CA MET A 35 -6.13 17.74 -8.49
C MET A 35 -5.75 16.40 -9.13
N VAL A 36 -5.77 16.31 -10.47
CA VAL A 36 -5.31 15.12 -11.22
C VAL A 36 -3.84 14.84 -10.92
N VAL A 37 -3.01 15.89 -10.91
CA VAL A 37 -1.57 15.75 -10.64
C VAL A 37 -1.34 15.30 -9.21
N PHE A 38 -2.06 15.90 -8.25
CA PHE A 38 -1.96 15.53 -6.84
C PHE A 38 -2.36 14.06 -6.60
N LEU A 39 -3.49 13.61 -7.14
CA LEU A 39 -3.94 12.21 -7.05
C LEU A 39 -2.95 11.24 -7.69
N LYS A 40 -2.39 11.59 -8.85
CA LYS A 40 -1.34 10.79 -9.49
C LYS A 40 -0.11 10.66 -8.60
N VAL A 41 0.36 11.76 -8.02
CA VAL A 41 1.51 11.74 -7.10
C VAL A 41 1.22 10.84 -5.90
N LEU A 42 0.08 11.01 -5.23
CA LEU A 42 -0.30 10.15 -4.10
C LEU A 42 -0.36 8.68 -4.49
N PHE A 43 -0.98 8.37 -5.63
CA PHE A 43 -1.12 7.00 -6.11
C PHE A 43 0.23 6.36 -6.41
N PHE A 44 1.08 7.01 -7.21
CA PHE A 44 2.41 6.50 -7.53
C PHE A 44 3.32 6.43 -6.30
N SER A 45 3.25 7.42 -5.40
CA SER A 45 3.97 7.38 -4.12
C SER A 45 3.54 6.20 -3.26
N SER A 46 2.24 5.89 -3.20
CA SER A 46 1.74 4.72 -2.47
C SER A 46 2.29 3.42 -3.05
N ILE A 47 2.30 3.27 -4.38
CA ILE A 47 2.86 2.10 -5.06
C ILE A 47 4.34 1.94 -4.74
N ILE A 48 5.14 3.00 -4.92
CA ILE A 48 6.59 2.96 -4.67
C ILE A 48 6.86 2.57 -3.21
N THR A 49 6.12 3.18 -2.27
CA THR A 49 6.25 2.90 -0.84
C THR A 49 5.84 1.46 -0.51
N GLY A 50 4.78 0.95 -1.14
CA GLY A 50 4.33 -0.43 -1.04
C GLY A 50 5.39 -1.42 -1.51
N VAL A 51 5.96 -1.20 -2.71
CA VAL A 51 7.05 -2.04 -3.25
C VAL A 51 8.28 -2.00 -2.34
N LEU A 52 8.70 -0.81 -1.88
CA LEU A 52 9.81 -0.70 -0.92
C LEU A 52 9.53 -1.46 0.37
N SER A 53 8.28 -1.45 0.86
CA SER A 53 7.90 -2.18 2.06
C SER A 53 8.07 -3.69 1.88
N LEU A 54 7.73 -4.25 0.71
CA LEU A 54 7.96 -5.66 0.37
C LEU A 54 9.45 -5.97 0.28
N VAL A 55 10.23 -5.11 -0.36
CA VAL A 55 11.69 -5.28 -0.46
C VAL A 55 12.31 -5.33 0.94
N PHE A 56 11.93 -4.42 1.84
CA PHE A 56 12.41 -4.46 3.22
C PHE A 56 11.90 -5.66 4.01
N SER A 57 10.67 -6.11 3.78
CA SER A 57 10.15 -7.35 4.37
C SER A 57 10.99 -8.55 3.92
N TYR A 58 11.26 -8.66 2.62
CA TYR A 58 12.10 -9.71 2.06
C TYR A 58 13.53 -9.69 2.62
N ILE A 59 14.14 -8.50 2.74
CA ILE A 59 15.46 -8.34 3.37
C ILE A 59 15.41 -8.77 4.85
N SER A 60 14.34 -8.43 5.58
CA SER A 60 14.12 -8.87 6.98
C SER A 60 14.05 -10.40 7.09
N PHE A 61 13.37 -11.08 6.14
CA PHE A 61 13.36 -12.54 6.05
C PHE A 61 14.75 -13.11 5.75
N LYS A 62 15.49 -12.52 4.79
CA LYS A 62 16.84 -12.95 4.42
C LYS A 62 17.82 -12.82 5.59
N ASN A 63 17.70 -11.76 6.37
CA ASN A 63 18.55 -11.49 7.54
C ASN A 63 18.11 -12.29 8.79
N LYS A 64 17.13 -13.19 8.67
CA LYS A 64 16.57 -13.98 9.77
C LYS A 64 16.13 -13.12 10.97
N GLU A 65 15.61 -11.92 10.71
CA GLU A 65 15.05 -11.10 11.77
C GLU A 65 13.84 -11.84 12.38
N GLU A 66 13.82 -11.95 13.70
CA GLU A 66 12.72 -12.55 14.45
C GLU A 66 11.57 -11.54 14.60
N GLY A 67 10.37 -12.04 14.89
CA GLY A 67 9.20 -11.20 15.17
C GLY A 67 8.10 -11.24 14.10
N PHE A 68 6.91 -10.78 14.51
CA PHE A 68 5.69 -10.75 13.69
C PHE A 68 5.70 -9.64 12.63
N LEU A 69 6.46 -8.56 12.88
CA LEU A 69 6.52 -7.35 12.04
C LEU A 69 6.88 -7.64 10.57
N LYS A 70 7.72 -8.66 10.31
CA LYS A 70 8.11 -9.05 8.95
C LYS A 70 6.94 -9.53 8.09
N LYS A 71 5.88 -10.04 8.72
CA LYS A 71 4.67 -10.53 8.05
C LYS A 71 3.64 -9.42 7.80
N ILE A 72 3.76 -8.27 8.47
CA ILE A 72 2.76 -7.20 8.39
C ILE A 72 2.72 -6.56 7.01
N ALA A 73 3.88 -6.19 6.44
CA ALA A 73 3.91 -5.58 5.11
C ALA A 73 3.29 -6.44 4.00
N PRO A 74 3.66 -7.73 3.84
CA PRO A 74 3.00 -8.57 2.84
C PRO A 74 1.52 -8.79 3.14
N LEU A 75 1.10 -8.85 4.42
CA LEU A 75 -0.31 -8.97 4.79
C LEU A 75 -1.11 -7.71 4.45
N ILE A 76 -0.59 -6.52 4.71
CA ILE A 76 -1.22 -5.23 4.34
C ILE A 76 -1.35 -5.12 2.83
N ILE A 77 -0.30 -5.46 2.08
CA ILE A 77 -0.34 -5.37 0.62
C ILE A 77 -1.30 -6.40 0.02
N LEU A 78 -1.36 -7.61 0.59
CA LEU A 78 -2.35 -8.60 0.21
C LEU A 78 -3.77 -8.07 0.44
N LEU A 79 -4.01 -7.40 1.58
CA LEU A 79 -5.30 -6.78 1.88
C LEU A 79 -5.66 -5.68 0.88
N ILE A 80 -4.72 -4.81 0.52
CA ILE A 80 -4.92 -3.76 -0.50
C ILE A 80 -5.30 -4.38 -1.85
N LEU A 81 -4.56 -5.41 -2.29
CA LEU A 81 -4.86 -6.11 -3.54
C LEU A 81 -6.24 -6.78 -3.53
N LEU A 82 -6.63 -7.32 -2.38
CA LEU A 82 -7.93 -7.96 -2.18
C LEU A 82 -9.05 -6.93 -2.29
N VAL A 83 -8.94 -5.79 -1.61
CA VAL A 83 -9.91 -4.68 -1.71
C VAL A 83 -10.03 -4.21 -3.17
N PHE A 84 -8.90 -3.99 -3.85
CA PHE A 84 -8.90 -3.55 -5.25
C PHE A 84 -9.56 -4.57 -6.18
N SER A 85 -9.30 -5.87 -5.95
CA SER A 85 -9.94 -6.96 -6.72
C SER A 85 -11.44 -6.99 -6.50
N PHE A 86 -11.91 -6.82 -5.26
CA PHE A 86 -13.34 -6.74 -4.96
C PHE A 86 -14.00 -5.52 -5.61
N SER A 87 -13.34 -4.35 -5.61
CA SER A 87 -13.85 -3.16 -6.30
C SER A 87 -13.99 -3.40 -7.81
N ILE A 88 -13.01 -4.01 -8.47
CA ILE A 88 -13.10 -4.34 -9.90
C ILE A 88 -14.26 -5.29 -10.18
N ILE A 89 -14.40 -6.35 -9.37
CA ILE A 89 -15.49 -7.32 -9.52
C ILE A 89 -16.85 -6.63 -9.32
N GLY A 90 -16.98 -5.75 -8.33
CA GLY A 90 -18.19 -4.97 -8.08
C GLY A 90 -18.59 -4.12 -9.27
N VAL A 91 -17.65 -3.41 -9.89
CA VAL A 91 -17.88 -2.61 -11.10
C VAL A 91 -18.29 -3.50 -12.28
N VAL A 92 -17.63 -4.64 -12.49
CA VAL A 92 -17.93 -5.54 -13.62
C VAL A 92 -19.32 -6.18 -13.49
N ILE A 93 -19.75 -6.51 -12.27
CA ILE A 93 -21.07 -7.11 -12.00
C ILE A 93 -22.18 -6.03 -11.92
N GLY A 94 -21.82 -4.73 -11.94
CA GLY A 94 -22.76 -3.62 -11.85
C GLY A 94 -23.37 -3.43 -10.47
N LEU A 95 -22.66 -3.90 -9.42
CA LEU A 95 -23.04 -3.68 -8.01
C LEU A 95 -22.58 -2.32 -7.48
N MET A 96 -21.75 -1.60 -8.24
CA MET A 96 -21.21 -0.27 -7.96
C MET A 96 -21.30 0.62 -9.20
#